data_AF-A0A835N5H0-F1
#
_entry.id   AF-A0A835N5H0-F1
#
_cell.length_a   1.000
_cell.length_b   1.000
_cell.length_c   1.000
_cell.angle_alpha   90.00
_cell.angle_beta   90.00
_cell.angle_gamma   90.00
#
_symmetry.space_group_name_H-M   'P 1'
#
loop_
_entity.id
_entity.type
_entity.pdbx_description
1 polymer ?
#
loop_
_entity_poly.entity_id
_entity_poly.type
_entity_poly.pdbx_seq_one_letter_code
_entity_poly.pdbx_strand_id
1 'polypeptide(L)'
;MISEKSYRDSHFLSLLVAFAITRVINGEHLIGVGSYDLTGPASEVNMMGYANMEQNSVACISGDVENAGINKSLSAHLLNPAEERARYPANVDREMTFLKFVDNSSGKSIGAFSWDATHGTSMSRDNKLISGDNKGAAARFFEDWFTSIESHSSSRSVSTTSRENFHLLQYLIELTGKVDYHHVYQNFSEIEVELSGKTKVRTCPVALGLGFATGTTDEPGMFGF
;
A
#
# COMPACT_ATOMS: atom_id res chain seq x y z
N MET A 1 7.58 71.07 -47.41
CA MET A 1 6.89 72.01 -46.49
C MET A 1 6.79 71.32 -45.13
N ILE A 2 6.82 72.08 -44.03
CA ILE A 2 7.04 71.59 -42.65
C ILE A 2 5.82 70.80 -42.13
N SER A 3 6.03 69.68 -41.39
CA SER A 3 5.59 69.52 -39.98
C SER A 3 5.76 68.10 -39.43
N GLU A 4 6.08 68.03 -38.14
CA GLU A 4 6.24 66.83 -37.32
C GLU A 4 4.90 66.22 -36.83
N LYS A 5 5.01 65.03 -36.20
CA LYS A 5 4.13 64.30 -35.26
C LYS A 5 3.70 62.92 -35.79
N SER A 6 3.67 61.83 -35.01
CA SER A 6 4.00 61.65 -33.58
C SER A 6 4.56 60.25 -33.34
N TYR A 7 5.65 60.13 -32.57
CA TYR A 7 6.24 58.85 -32.17
C TYR A 7 5.53 58.29 -30.93
N ARG A 8 4.57 57.37 -31.14
CA ARG A 8 4.04 56.43 -30.14
C ARG A 8 3.12 55.46 -30.85
N ASP A 9 3.42 54.15 -30.75
CA ASP A 9 2.49 52.99 -30.86
C ASP A 9 3.21 51.64 -31.20
N SER A 10 4.53 51.53 -31.00
CA SER A 10 5.26 50.25 -31.17
C SER A 10 5.35 49.36 -29.91
N HIS A 11 5.04 49.89 -28.72
CA HIS A 11 5.21 49.14 -27.46
C HIS A 11 3.98 48.30 -27.05
N PHE A 12 2.79 48.60 -27.57
CA PHE A 12 1.58 47.83 -27.23
C PHE A 12 1.50 46.48 -27.97
N LEU A 13 2.01 46.41 -29.20
CA LEU A 13 2.04 45.17 -29.99
C LEU A 13 3.13 44.20 -29.52
N SER A 14 4.22 44.70 -28.92
CA SER A 14 5.32 43.88 -28.40
C SER A 14 4.93 43.05 -27.17
N LEU A 15 4.04 43.58 -26.30
CA LEU A 15 3.56 42.84 -25.13
C LEU A 15 2.65 41.65 -25.49
N LEU A 16 1.85 41.76 -26.56
CA LEU A 16 0.93 40.71 -27.00
C LEU A 16 1.65 39.49 -27.61
N VAL A 17 2.84 39.67 -28.19
CA VAL A 17 3.64 38.56 -28.71
C VAL A 17 4.44 37.86 -27.60
N ALA A 18 4.87 38.60 -26.57
CA ALA A 18 5.54 38.01 -25.40
C ALA A 18 4.63 37.08 -24.58
N PHE A 19 3.32 37.35 -24.55
CA PHE A 19 2.33 36.51 -23.84
C PHE A 19 1.96 35.20 -24.57
N ALA A 20 2.43 35.00 -25.81
CA ALA A 20 2.10 33.83 -26.63
C ALA A 20 3.17 32.72 -26.63
N ILE A 21 4.29 32.90 -25.90
CA ILE A 21 5.43 31.95 -25.89
C ILE A 21 5.69 31.36 -24.48
N THR A 22 4.81 31.62 -23.51
CA THR A 22 4.65 30.70 -22.35
C THR A 22 3.97 29.42 -22.80
N ARG A 23 4.72 28.57 -23.52
CA ARG A 23 4.43 27.14 -23.56
C ARG A 23 4.53 26.62 -22.14
N VAL A 24 3.38 26.48 -21.49
CA VAL A 24 3.25 25.63 -20.31
C VAL A 24 3.63 24.22 -20.76
N ILE A 25 4.85 23.81 -20.41
CA ILE A 25 5.27 22.42 -20.55
C ILE A 25 4.55 21.68 -19.41
N ASN A 26 3.29 21.32 -19.66
CA ASN A 26 2.63 20.27 -18.91
C ASN A 26 3.34 18.96 -19.25
N GLY A 27 4.49 18.74 -18.60
CA GLY A 27 4.95 17.38 -18.38
C GLY A 27 3.91 16.71 -17.49
N GLU A 28 3.19 15.74 -18.02
CA GLU A 28 2.45 14.77 -17.22
C GLU A 28 3.48 13.98 -16.41
N HIS A 29 3.85 14.53 -15.26
CA HIS A 29 4.64 13.82 -14.27
C HIS A 29 3.70 12.81 -13.63
N LEU A 30 3.78 11.57 -14.10
CA LEU A 30 3.17 10.42 -13.43
C LEU A 30 3.91 10.19 -12.11
N ILE A 31 3.58 10.98 -11.09
CA ILE A 31 4.05 10.79 -9.72
C ILE A 31 3.32 9.56 -9.17
N GLY A 32 3.90 8.39 -9.40
CA GLY A 32 3.50 7.16 -8.74
C GLY A 32 3.86 7.23 -7.26
N VAL A 33 2.93 7.71 -6.43
CA VAL A 33 3.03 7.52 -4.98
C VAL A 33 2.72 6.05 -4.70
N GLY A 34 3.71 5.35 -4.17
CA GLY A 34 3.66 3.92 -3.98
C GLY A 34 3.89 3.56 -2.52
N SER A 35 2.95 2.79 -1.94
CA SER A 35 3.05 2.34 -0.54
C SER A 35 3.60 0.91 -0.48
N TYR A 36 4.80 0.76 0.08
CA TYR A 36 5.46 -0.51 0.34
C TYR A 36 6.42 -0.32 1.51
N ASP A 37 6.25 -1.15 2.55
CA ASP A 37 6.38 -0.74 3.96
C ASP A 37 5.34 0.35 4.34
N LEU A 38 4.82 0.35 5.57
CA LEU A 38 3.69 1.18 5.99
C LEU A 38 4.05 2.67 6.21
N THR A 39 5.29 3.07 5.91
CA THR A 39 5.71 4.47 5.79
C THR A 39 5.37 5.06 4.43
N GLY A 40 4.11 5.48 4.27
CA GLY A 40 3.80 6.64 3.43
C GLY A 40 4.44 7.92 3.99
N PRO A 41 4.18 9.11 3.42
CA PRO A 41 4.65 10.37 3.99
C PRO A 41 4.21 10.49 5.46
N ALA A 42 5.17 10.51 6.39
CA ALA A 42 4.90 10.53 7.83
C ALA A 42 4.25 11.85 8.32
N SER A 43 4.11 12.82 7.42
CA SER A 43 3.38 14.07 7.56
C SER A 43 2.83 14.52 6.21
N GLU A 44 1.93 15.51 6.22
CA GLU A 44 1.34 16.17 5.03
C GLU A 44 0.35 15.35 4.18
N VAL A 45 0.30 14.03 4.34
CA VAL A 45 -0.87 13.22 3.90
C VAL A 45 -1.79 13.01 5.10
N ASN A 46 -3.03 13.50 4.99
CA ASN A 46 -4.08 13.14 5.95
C ASN A 46 -4.32 11.63 5.85
N MET A 47 -3.92 10.87 6.87
CA MET A 47 -4.27 9.44 6.98
C MET A 47 -5.78 9.27 6.84
N MET A 48 -6.18 8.20 6.14
CA MET A 48 -7.59 7.84 5.98
C MET A 48 -8.25 7.73 7.37
N GLY A 49 -9.21 8.62 7.64
CA GLY A 49 -9.94 8.69 8.92
C GLY A 49 -9.78 9.97 9.73
N TYR A 50 -8.68 10.73 9.60
CA TYR A 50 -8.40 11.88 10.49
C TYR A 50 -9.29 13.14 10.31
N ALA A 51 -10.35 13.07 9.50
CA ALA A 51 -11.27 14.19 9.27
C ALA A 51 -12.75 13.81 9.04
N ASN A 52 -13.13 12.53 9.04
CA ASN A 52 -14.55 12.14 8.90
C ASN A 52 -15.04 11.22 10.02
N MET A 53 -15.81 11.79 10.95
CA MET A 53 -16.45 11.09 12.08
C MET A 53 -17.67 10.24 11.66
N GLU A 54 -18.04 10.22 10.38
CA GLU A 54 -19.11 9.36 9.82
C GLU A 54 -18.62 7.92 9.58
N GLN A 55 -17.32 7.64 9.74
CA GLN A 55 -16.71 6.30 9.69
C GLN A 55 -17.13 5.44 10.89
N ASN A 56 -18.36 4.94 10.86
CA ASN A 56 -19.02 4.34 12.03
C ASN A 56 -19.18 2.81 11.97
N SER A 57 -18.87 2.14 10.87
CA SER A 57 -18.84 0.67 10.82
C SER A 57 -17.63 0.12 10.06
N VAL A 58 -17.10 -0.99 10.58
CA VAL A 58 -15.91 -1.65 10.06
C VAL A 58 -16.18 -3.15 9.98
N ALA A 59 -15.84 -3.76 8.85
CA ALA A 59 -16.03 -5.18 8.59
C ALA A 59 -14.71 -5.85 8.22
N CYS A 60 -14.42 -6.98 8.85
CA CYS A 60 -13.28 -7.83 8.52
C CYS A 60 -13.72 -8.99 7.61
N ILE A 61 -12.88 -9.36 6.65
CA ILE A 61 -13.02 -10.52 5.77
C ILE A 61 -11.63 -11.15 5.65
N SER A 62 -11.50 -12.46 5.86
CA SER A 62 -10.30 -13.22 5.50
C SER A 62 -10.55 -14.06 4.25
N GLY A 63 -9.51 -14.29 3.44
CA GLY A 63 -9.56 -15.23 2.33
C GLY A 63 -8.20 -15.52 1.70
N ASP A 64 -8.04 -16.72 1.15
CA ASP A 64 -6.78 -17.17 0.54
C ASP A 64 -6.52 -16.50 -0.81
N VAL A 65 -5.31 -15.95 -0.99
CA VAL A 65 -4.82 -15.42 -2.28
C VAL A 65 -3.81 -16.39 -2.88
N GLU A 66 -4.31 -17.28 -3.73
CA GLU A 66 -3.48 -18.32 -4.36
C GLU A 66 -2.51 -17.75 -5.40
N ASN A 67 -1.30 -18.32 -5.43
CA ASN A 67 -0.18 -17.96 -6.33
C ASN A 67 0.36 -16.51 -6.21
N ALA A 68 0.09 -15.81 -5.10
CA ALA A 68 0.61 -14.46 -4.86
C ALA A 68 2.12 -14.40 -4.53
N GLY A 69 2.74 -15.53 -4.17
CA GLY A 69 4.17 -15.59 -3.83
C GLY A 69 4.72 -17.00 -3.59
N ILE A 70 6.03 -17.08 -3.33
CA ILE A 70 6.75 -18.32 -3.03
C ILE A 70 7.64 -18.16 -1.79
N ASN A 71 7.94 -19.26 -1.09
CA ASN A 71 8.91 -19.25 0.01
C ASN A 71 10.35 -19.30 -0.54
N LYS A 72 11.02 -18.14 -0.52
CA LYS A 72 12.39 -17.94 -1.03
C LYS A 72 13.48 -18.59 -0.17
N SER A 73 13.13 -19.08 1.02
CA SER A 73 14.05 -19.67 2.01
C SER A 73 13.54 -21.04 2.49
N LEU A 74 13.03 -21.86 1.57
CA LEU A 74 12.42 -23.16 1.89
C LEU A 74 13.33 -24.08 2.71
N SER A 75 14.64 -24.09 2.44
CA SER A 75 15.61 -24.88 3.21
C SER A 75 15.63 -24.51 4.70
N ALA A 76 15.55 -23.22 5.02
CA ALA A 76 15.46 -22.73 6.40
C ALA A 76 14.10 -23.05 7.03
N HIS A 77 13.00 -22.85 6.28
CA HIS A 77 11.66 -23.21 6.76
C HIS A 77 11.55 -24.71 7.13
N LEU A 78 12.17 -25.61 6.35
CA LEU A 78 12.17 -27.06 6.63
C LEU A 78 12.92 -27.45 7.91
N LEU A 79 13.75 -26.58 8.49
CA LEU A 79 14.40 -26.78 9.78
C LEU A 79 13.44 -26.54 10.97
N ASN A 80 12.28 -25.93 10.75
CA ASN A 80 11.25 -25.82 11.78
C ASN A 80 10.73 -27.23 12.19
N PRO A 81 10.32 -27.44 13.46
CA PRO A 81 9.79 -28.72 13.92
C PRO A 81 8.69 -29.29 13.01
N ALA A 82 8.69 -30.60 12.80
CA ALA A 82 7.75 -31.24 11.88
C ALA A 82 6.30 -31.10 12.38
N GLU A 83 6.12 -31.16 13.70
CA GLU A 83 4.87 -30.98 14.43
C GLU A 83 4.32 -29.55 14.27
N GLU A 84 5.21 -28.55 14.23
CA GLU A 84 4.82 -27.16 13.96
C GLU A 84 4.39 -26.99 12.50
N ARG A 85 5.21 -27.45 11.55
CA ARG A 85 4.93 -27.30 10.11
C ARG A 85 3.63 -28.00 9.71
N ALA A 86 3.31 -29.13 10.33
CA ALA A 86 2.05 -29.85 10.12
C ALA A 86 0.79 -29.07 10.56
N ARG A 87 0.92 -27.96 11.29
CA ARG A 87 -0.21 -27.07 11.65
C ARG A 87 -0.68 -26.19 10.49
N TYR A 88 0.13 -26.03 9.45
CA TYR A 88 -0.12 -25.10 8.35
C TYR A 88 -0.32 -25.87 7.03
N PRO A 89 -1.25 -25.45 6.16
CA PRO A 89 -1.52 -26.14 4.89
C PRO A 89 -0.41 -25.93 3.83
N ALA A 90 0.47 -24.94 4.03
CA ALA A 90 1.49 -24.54 3.08
C ALA A 90 2.75 -23.99 3.79
N ASN A 91 3.83 -23.83 3.01
CA ASN A 91 5.08 -23.17 3.42
C ASN A 91 5.10 -21.66 3.13
N VAL A 92 3.98 -21.13 2.62
CA VAL A 92 3.70 -19.71 2.40
C VAL A 92 2.42 -19.38 3.14
N ASP A 93 2.34 -18.20 3.72
CA ASP A 93 1.07 -17.65 4.17
C ASP A 93 0.26 -17.20 2.94
N ARG A 94 -1.03 -17.49 2.94
CA ARG A 94 -1.97 -17.16 1.85
C ARG A 94 -3.16 -16.36 2.34
N GLU A 95 -3.37 -16.26 3.66
CA GLU A 95 -4.56 -15.62 4.21
C GLU A 95 -4.40 -14.10 4.11
N MET A 96 -5.13 -13.48 3.18
CA MET A 96 -5.27 -12.03 3.15
C MET A 96 -6.37 -11.62 4.12
N THR A 97 -6.04 -10.73 5.06
CA THR A 97 -7.02 -10.06 5.92
C THR A 97 -7.42 -8.72 5.32
N PHE A 98 -8.71 -8.52 5.05
CA PHE A 98 -9.27 -7.34 4.42
C PHE A 98 -10.23 -6.61 5.37
N LEU A 99 -9.90 -5.36 5.69
CA LEU A 99 -10.63 -4.53 6.65
C LEU A 99 -11.34 -3.40 5.90
N LYS A 100 -12.65 -3.50 5.75
CA LYS A 100 -13.49 -2.57 4.99
C LYS A 100 -14.17 -1.56 5.91
N PHE A 101 -14.12 -0.28 5.53
CA PHE A 101 -14.82 0.82 6.20
C PHE A 101 -16.10 1.16 5.45
N VAL A 102 -17.18 1.38 6.20
CA VAL A 102 -18.52 1.71 5.68
C VAL A 102 -19.09 2.86 6.52
N ASP A 103 -19.81 3.76 5.86
CA ASP A 103 -20.65 4.74 6.56
C ASP A 103 -21.94 4.02 6.98
N ASN A 104 -22.18 3.96 8.29
CA ASN A 104 -23.36 3.32 8.85
C ASN A 104 -24.66 4.07 8.49
N SER A 105 -24.60 5.36 8.14
CA SER A 105 -25.79 6.17 7.83
C SER A 105 -26.27 6.03 6.38
N SER A 106 -25.36 6.03 5.40
CA SER A 106 -25.70 5.83 3.97
C SER A 106 -25.48 4.40 3.46
N GLY A 107 -24.81 3.53 4.23
CA GLY A 107 -24.36 2.20 3.76
C GLY A 107 -23.24 2.26 2.72
N LYS A 108 -22.71 3.45 2.43
CA LYS A 108 -21.67 3.67 1.42
C LYS A 108 -20.33 3.12 1.90
N SER A 109 -19.61 2.44 1.02
CA SER A 109 -18.24 2.02 1.32
C SER A 109 -17.31 3.25 1.32
N ILE A 110 -16.36 3.30 2.24
CA ILE A 110 -15.49 4.48 2.45
C ILE A 110 -14.05 4.18 1.99
N GLY A 111 -13.56 2.97 2.22
CA GLY A 111 -12.22 2.53 1.89
C GLY A 111 -11.92 1.16 2.50
N ALA A 112 -10.68 0.70 2.40
CA ALA A 112 -10.24 -0.54 3.02
C ALA A 112 -8.73 -0.57 3.30
N PHE A 113 -8.32 -1.44 4.22
CA PHE A 113 -6.94 -1.91 4.36
C PHE A 113 -6.86 -3.41 4.03
N SER A 114 -5.74 -3.84 3.48
CA SER A 114 -5.46 -5.25 3.17
C SER A 114 -4.09 -5.66 3.70
N TRP A 115 -4.05 -6.68 4.54
CA TRP A 115 -2.82 -7.34 4.98
C TRP A 115 -2.63 -8.63 4.18
N ASP A 116 -1.49 -8.72 3.49
CA ASP A 116 -1.09 -9.86 2.66
C ASP A 116 0.45 -10.00 2.68
N ALA A 117 0.94 -11.23 2.80
CA ALA A 117 2.33 -11.58 3.16
C ALA A 117 3.31 -11.68 1.96
N THR A 118 3.14 -10.81 0.97
CA THR A 118 4.00 -10.74 -0.24
C THR A 118 5.09 -9.66 -0.15
N HIS A 119 6.22 -9.86 -0.84
CA HIS A 119 7.28 -8.86 -0.97
C HIS A 119 6.97 -7.84 -2.08
N GLY A 120 7.26 -6.56 -1.85
CA GLY A 120 7.25 -5.52 -2.88
C GLY A 120 8.54 -5.49 -3.70
N THR A 121 8.81 -6.59 -4.41
CA THR A 121 10.06 -6.83 -5.18
C THR A 121 9.80 -7.30 -6.62
N SER A 122 8.64 -6.95 -7.20
CA SER A 122 8.26 -7.26 -8.58
C SER A 122 9.05 -6.44 -9.60
N MET A 123 9.41 -5.21 -9.23
CA MET A 123 10.29 -4.33 -9.96
C MET A 123 11.73 -4.57 -9.50
N SER A 124 12.58 -5.04 -10.41
CA SER A 124 13.99 -5.32 -10.12
C SER A 124 14.82 -4.06 -9.87
N ARG A 125 15.98 -4.21 -9.22
CA ARG A 125 17.05 -3.21 -9.04
C ARG A 125 17.35 -2.31 -10.24
N ASP A 126 17.22 -2.82 -11.46
CA ASP A 126 17.50 -2.08 -12.69
C ASP A 126 16.40 -1.06 -13.04
N ASN A 127 15.23 -1.14 -12.40
CA ASN A 127 14.18 -0.15 -12.50
C ASN A 127 14.64 1.21 -11.93
N LYS A 128 14.43 2.28 -12.69
CA LYS A 128 14.83 3.66 -12.34
C LYS A 128 13.64 4.57 -12.03
N LEU A 129 12.43 4.00 -11.94
CA LEU A 129 11.18 4.71 -11.71
C LEU A 129 10.65 4.45 -10.29
N ILE A 130 10.16 5.50 -9.63
CA ILE A 130 9.39 5.39 -8.39
C ILE A 130 8.06 4.69 -8.75
N SER A 131 7.70 3.55 -8.14
CA SER A 131 6.79 2.60 -8.81
C SER A 131 5.64 1.97 -8.01
N GLY A 132 5.65 1.95 -6.67
CA GLY A 132 4.59 1.26 -5.89
C GLY A 132 4.71 -0.27 -5.79
N ASP A 133 5.41 -0.89 -6.74
CA ASP A 133 5.47 -2.34 -6.88
C ASP A 133 4.07 -3.00 -6.92
N ASN A 134 3.98 -4.30 -6.64
CA ASN A 134 2.73 -5.06 -6.64
C ASN A 134 1.67 -4.51 -5.67
N LYS A 135 2.06 -4.12 -4.45
CA LYS A 135 1.13 -3.59 -3.43
C LYS A 135 0.57 -2.22 -3.82
N GLY A 136 1.41 -1.32 -4.35
CA GLY A 136 0.96 -0.04 -4.89
C GLY A 136 0.10 -0.19 -6.14
N ALA A 137 0.43 -1.11 -7.04
CA ALA A 137 -0.42 -1.44 -8.19
C ALA A 137 -1.79 -1.99 -7.76
N ALA A 138 -1.82 -2.91 -6.77
CA ALA A 138 -3.06 -3.46 -6.23
C ALA A 138 -3.93 -2.38 -5.56
N ALA A 139 -3.33 -1.49 -4.75
CA ALA A 139 -4.02 -0.35 -4.17
C ALA A 139 -4.61 0.56 -5.26
N ARG A 140 -3.83 0.88 -6.29
CA ARG A 140 -4.29 1.72 -7.40
C ARG A 140 -5.42 1.08 -8.21
N PHE A 141 -5.35 -0.20 -8.51
CA PHE A 141 -6.43 -0.92 -9.19
C PHE A 141 -7.71 -0.96 -8.34
N PHE A 142 -7.58 -1.06 -7.01
CA PHE A 142 -8.71 -0.94 -6.09
C PHE A 142 -9.33 0.46 -6.11
N GLU A 143 -8.53 1.53 -6.09
CA GLU A 143 -9.00 2.93 -6.18
C GLU A 143 -9.71 3.22 -7.51
N ASP A 144 -9.14 2.79 -8.64
CA ASP A 144 -9.73 2.95 -9.98
C ASP A 144 -11.06 2.16 -10.06
N TRP A 145 -11.10 0.92 -9.57
CA TRP A 145 -12.31 0.10 -9.51
C TRP A 145 -13.40 0.73 -8.63
N PHE A 146 -13.03 1.20 -7.44
CA PHE A 146 -13.93 1.84 -6.48
C PHE A 146 -14.57 3.11 -7.09
N THR A 147 -13.76 3.94 -7.74
CA THR A 147 -14.22 5.15 -8.46
C THR A 147 -15.14 4.79 -9.63
N SER A 148 -14.88 3.67 -10.32
CA SER A 148 -15.74 3.20 -11.42
C SER A 148 -17.16 2.84 -10.95
N ILE A 149 -17.30 2.27 -9.76
CA ILE A 149 -18.62 1.91 -9.18
C ILE A 149 -19.41 3.18 -8.83
N GLU A 150 -18.77 4.15 -8.18
CA GLU A 150 -19.37 5.43 -7.81
C GLU A 150 -19.91 6.19 -9.03
N SER A 151 -19.12 6.26 -10.11
CA SER A 151 -19.55 6.93 -11.34
C SER A 151 -20.76 6.25 -12.01
N HIS A 152 -20.80 4.91 -12.05
CA HIS A 152 -21.91 4.17 -12.66
C HIS A 152 -23.20 4.22 -11.82
N SER A 153 -23.09 4.31 -10.49
CA SER A 153 -24.22 4.44 -9.57
C SER A 153 -25.13 5.63 -9.92
N SER A 154 -24.54 6.75 -10.37
CA SER A 154 -25.28 7.96 -10.77
C SER A 154 -26.20 7.81 -11.99
N SER A 155 -26.04 6.73 -12.78
CA SER A 155 -26.65 6.58 -14.11
C SER A 155 -27.65 5.43 -14.23
N ARG A 156 -27.85 4.64 -13.16
CA ARG A 156 -28.59 3.38 -13.24
C ARG A 156 -29.48 3.17 -12.02
N SER A 157 -30.77 3.43 -12.18
CA SER A 157 -31.79 3.01 -11.22
C SER A 157 -31.71 1.49 -11.02
N VAL A 158 -31.29 1.04 -9.85
CA VAL A 158 -31.03 -0.37 -9.56
C VAL A 158 -32.34 -1.15 -9.56
N SER A 159 -32.63 -1.85 -10.66
CA SER A 159 -33.62 -2.92 -10.67
C SER A 159 -33.11 -4.06 -9.78
N THR A 160 -33.88 -4.40 -8.75
CA THR A 160 -33.56 -5.42 -7.73
C THR A 160 -33.57 -6.86 -8.27
N THR A 161 -32.59 -7.20 -9.13
CA THR A 161 -32.42 -8.57 -9.68
C THR A 161 -30.94 -8.92 -9.90
N SER A 162 -30.13 -8.90 -8.85
CA SER A 162 -28.81 -9.54 -8.82
C SER A 162 -28.47 -10.04 -7.42
N ARG A 163 -29.34 -10.87 -6.86
CA ARG A 163 -29.20 -11.48 -5.52
C ARG A 163 -28.32 -12.74 -5.51
N GLU A 164 -27.53 -12.98 -6.56
CA GLU A 164 -26.88 -14.28 -6.81
C GLU A 164 -25.41 -14.39 -6.37
N ASN A 165 -24.75 -13.29 -5.97
CA ASN A 165 -23.39 -13.32 -5.40
C ASN A 165 -23.38 -13.25 -3.86
N PHE A 166 -24.43 -13.74 -3.21
CA PHE A 166 -24.59 -13.69 -1.74
C PHE A 166 -23.67 -14.66 -0.97
N HIS A 167 -22.83 -15.44 -1.64
CA HIS A 167 -21.93 -16.41 -1.02
C HIS A 167 -20.73 -15.76 -0.27
N LEU A 168 -20.37 -14.52 -0.63
CA LEU A 168 -19.29 -13.76 0.03
C LEU A 168 -19.71 -13.11 1.36
N LEU A 169 -21.00 -12.99 1.63
CA LEU A 169 -21.52 -12.43 2.89
C LEU A 169 -21.46 -13.42 4.06
N GLN A 170 -21.04 -14.67 3.81
CA GLN A 170 -20.88 -15.71 4.83
C GLN A 170 -19.66 -15.48 5.74
N TYR A 171 -18.69 -14.64 5.32
CA TYR A 171 -17.40 -14.40 5.99
C TYR A 171 -17.18 -12.94 6.42
N LEU A 172 -18.21 -12.11 6.31
CA LEU A 172 -18.14 -10.71 6.71
C LEU A 172 -18.39 -10.58 8.23
N ILE A 173 -17.35 -10.28 8.99
CA ILE A 173 -17.42 -10.10 10.45
C ILE A 173 -17.44 -8.61 10.77
N GLU A 174 -18.55 -8.09 11.29
CA GLU A 174 -18.62 -6.72 11.80
C GLU A 174 -17.78 -6.59 13.09
N LEU A 175 -16.84 -5.65 13.09
CA LEU A 175 -15.99 -5.40 14.25
C LEU A 175 -16.66 -4.41 15.19
N THR A 176 -16.92 -4.86 16.41
CA THR A 176 -17.48 -4.04 17.49
C THR A 176 -16.62 -4.17 18.75
N GLY A 177 -16.45 -3.07 19.48
CA GLY A 177 -15.63 -3.06 20.69
C GLY A 177 -15.07 -1.68 21.02
N LYS A 178 -14.20 -1.62 22.03
CA LYS A 178 -13.40 -0.43 22.31
C LYS A 178 -12.13 -0.46 21.45
N VAL A 179 -11.73 0.69 20.93
CA VAL A 179 -10.38 0.89 20.41
C VAL A 179 -9.44 1.05 21.61
N ASP A 180 -8.32 0.34 21.59
CA ASP A 180 -7.26 0.42 22.60
C ASP A 180 -5.90 0.39 21.89
N TYR A 181 -4.84 0.88 22.56
CA TYR A 181 -3.49 0.87 22.03
C TYR A 181 -2.44 0.76 23.14
N HIS A 182 -1.35 0.05 22.83
CA HIS A 182 -0.19 -0.06 23.71
C HIS A 182 1.08 0.24 22.90
N HIS A 183 1.97 1.04 23.48
CA HIS A 183 3.22 1.43 22.85
C HIS A 183 4.34 1.43 23.90
N VAL A 184 5.48 0.81 23.57
CA VAL A 184 6.65 0.70 24.45
C VAL A 184 7.93 0.86 23.60
N TYR A 185 8.82 1.76 24.03
CA TYR A 185 10.20 1.75 23.54
C TYR A 185 11.00 0.69 24.30
N GLN A 186 11.47 -0.33 23.59
CA GLN A 186 12.25 -1.43 24.17
C GLN A 186 13.65 -1.46 23.53
N ASN A 187 14.70 -1.58 24.35
CA ASN A 187 16.06 -1.84 23.85
C ASN A 187 16.20 -3.35 23.60
N PHE A 188 16.49 -3.73 22.35
CA PHE A 188 16.64 -5.12 21.90
C PHE A 188 18.06 -5.68 22.02
N SER A 189 19.04 -4.90 22.49
CA SER A 189 20.45 -5.32 22.53
C SER A 189 20.76 -6.33 23.63
N GLU A 190 19.98 -6.33 24.72
CA GLU A 190 20.25 -7.09 25.95
C GLU A 190 19.00 -7.63 26.67
N ILE A 191 17.87 -7.80 25.96
CA ILE A 191 16.66 -8.45 26.50
C ILE A 191 16.98 -9.89 26.91
N GLU A 192 16.65 -10.23 28.16
CA GLU A 192 16.62 -11.60 28.66
C GLU A 192 15.30 -12.28 28.25
N VAL A 193 15.40 -13.49 27.68
CA VAL A 193 14.29 -14.29 27.20
C VAL A 193 14.32 -15.66 27.90
N GLU A 194 13.20 -16.08 28.47
CA GLU A 194 13.06 -17.41 29.05
C GLU A 194 12.53 -18.40 28.01
N LEU A 195 13.29 -19.46 27.76
CA LEU A 195 12.92 -20.56 26.87
C LEU A 195 12.19 -21.67 27.65
N SER A 196 11.45 -22.49 26.92
CA SER A 196 10.59 -23.59 27.40
C SER A 196 11.33 -24.62 28.28
N GLY A 197 11.50 -24.30 29.57
CA GLY A 197 12.23 -25.14 30.53
C GLY A 197 13.20 -24.43 31.48
N LYS A 198 13.04 -23.12 31.75
CA LYS A 198 13.87 -22.30 32.66
C LYS A 198 15.27 -21.94 32.14
N THR A 199 15.56 -22.12 30.85
CA THR A 199 16.80 -21.61 30.26
C THR A 199 16.61 -20.13 29.92
N LYS A 200 17.31 -19.26 30.65
CA LYS A 200 17.41 -17.84 30.33
C LYS A 200 18.52 -17.62 29.31
N VAL A 201 18.16 -17.02 28.18
CA VAL A 201 19.11 -16.56 27.15
C VAL A 201 19.01 -15.05 27.03
N ARG A 202 20.00 -14.41 26.42
CA ARG A 202 19.98 -12.97 26.16
C ARG A 202 20.10 -12.72 24.66
N THR A 203 19.35 -11.73 24.17
CA THR A 203 19.54 -11.15 22.84
C THR A 203 20.94 -10.54 22.70
N CYS A 204 21.38 -10.32 21.46
CA CYS A 204 22.70 -9.77 21.16
C CYS A 204 22.56 -8.36 20.57
N PRO A 205 23.60 -7.50 20.73
CA PRO A 205 23.76 -6.32 19.88
C PRO A 205 23.71 -6.68 18.39
N VAL A 206 23.27 -5.73 17.56
CA VAL A 206 23.08 -5.93 16.12
C VAL A 206 24.37 -6.37 15.41
N ALA A 207 24.27 -7.43 14.60
CA ALA A 207 25.32 -7.93 13.74
C ALA A 207 24.71 -8.51 12.45
N LEU A 208 25.43 -8.42 11.34
CA LEU A 208 25.03 -8.96 10.04
C LEU A 208 25.95 -10.13 9.66
N GLY A 209 25.36 -11.30 9.42
CA GLY A 209 26.09 -12.48 8.94
C GLY A 209 26.39 -12.44 7.44
N LEU A 210 27.26 -13.33 6.94
CA LEU A 210 27.65 -13.35 5.52
C LEU A 210 26.47 -13.48 4.55
N GLY A 211 25.42 -14.21 4.92
CA GLY A 211 24.18 -14.35 4.14
C GLY A 211 23.39 -13.04 3.94
N PHE A 212 23.75 -11.95 4.61
CA PHE A 212 23.24 -10.62 4.28
C PHE A 212 23.80 -10.12 2.93
N ALA A 213 25.07 -10.41 2.64
CA ALA A 213 25.73 -9.95 1.42
C ALA A 213 25.31 -10.75 0.17
N THR A 214 24.84 -11.98 0.34
CA THR A 214 24.46 -12.91 -0.75
C THR A 214 23.14 -12.56 -1.44
N GLY A 215 22.35 -11.64 -0.86
CA GLY A 215 21.04 -11.29 -1.38
C GLY A 215 20.02 -12.44 -1.31
N THR A 216 19.05 -12.44 -2.22
CA THR A 216 17.99 -13.45 -2.32
C THR A 216 17.73 -13.87 -3.78
N THR A 217 16.76 -14.74 -4.02
CA THR A 217 16.33 -15.13 -5.36
C THR A 217 15.74 -13.99 -6.20
N ASP A 218 15.17 -12.97 -5.55
CA ASP A 218 14.57 -11.81 -6.24
C ASP A 218 15.68 -10.87 -6.73
N GLU A 219 16.69 -10.67 -5.87
CA GLU A 219 17.87 -9.89 -6.17
C GLU A 219 19.11 -10.50 -5.50
N PRO A 220 20.05 -11.04 -6.30
CA PRO A 220 21.32 -11.53 -5.78
C PRO A 220 22.18 -10.45 -5.13
N GLY A 221 23.14 -10.93 -4.34
CA GLY A 221 24.23 -10.16 -3.77
C GLY A 221 25.09 -9.44 -4.80
N MET A 222 25.92 -8.51 -4.33
CA MET A 222 26.91 -7.84 -5.15
C MET A 222 28.30 -8.35 -4.78
N PHE A 223 29.14 -8.66 -5.78
CA PHE A 223 30.54 -9.08 -5.64
C PHE A 223 30.79 -10.48 -5.04
N GLY A 224 30.26 -11.54 -5.66
CA GLY A 224 30.70 -12.91 -5.40
C GLY A 224 30.24 -13.52 -4.08
N PHE A 225 29.18 -12.95 -3.50
CA PHE A 225 28.36 -13.49 -2.44
C PHE A 225 27.00 -13.85 -3.03
#